data_AF-A0A434ERJ8-F1
#
_entry.id   AF-A0A434ERJ8-F1
#
_cell.length_a   1.000
_cell.length_b   1.000
_cell.length_c   1.000
_cell.angle_alpha   90.00
_cell.angle_beta   90.00
_cell.angle_gamma   90.00
#
_symmetry.space_group_name_H-M   'P 1'
#
loop_
_entity.id
_entity.type
_entity.pdbx_description
1 polymer ?
#
loop_
_entity_poly.entity_id
_entity_poly.type
_entity_poly.pdbx_seq_one_letter_code
_entity_poly.pdbx_strand_id
1 'polypeptide(L)'
;MSEPRRKRGAERTSNRGPAAIPQLPRRRVENPYPPMALLSAGQIEAIHQASMHILENFGIEVMSARALSLFERAGAKVDHGSMNVRIDRGMVEEALRSTRSTYTLMPRNPNNAIHLGGSTINFTLVAGPPNVHDMERGRRAGNLDD
;
A
#
# COMPACT_ATOMS: atom_id res chain seq x y z
N MET A 1 42.15 5.86 -39.67
CA MET A 1 40.83 6.38 -40.10
C MET A 1 39.87 6.19 -38.93
N SER A 2 39.54 7.26 -38.21
CA SER A 2 38.57 7.23 -37.09
C SER A 2 37.26 7.84 -37.57
N GLU A 3 36.18 7.05 -37.61
CA GLU A 3 34.85 7.58 -37.94
C GLU A 3 34.35 8.55 -36.84
N PRO A 4 33.80 9.71 -37.21
CA PRO A 4 33.17 10.60 -36.25
C PRO A 4 31.82 10.04 -35.80
N ARG A 5 31.64 9.85 -34.48
CA ARG A 5 30.35 9.49 -33.86
C ARG A 5 29.28 10.52 -34.25
N ARG A 6 28.29 10.07 -35.01
CA ARG A 6 27.08 10.83 -35.38
C ARG A 6 26.34 11.28 -34.11
N LYS A 7 26.43 12.56 -33.75
CA LYS A 7 25.61 13.21 -32.71
C LYS A 7 24.14 13.19 -33.14
N ARG A 8 23.39 12.14 -32.80
CA ARG A 8 21.91 12.15 -32.81
C ARG A 8 21.45 12.87 -31.55
N GLY A 9 21.30 14.19 -31.59
CA GLY A 9 20.92 14.91 -30.35
C GLY A 9 20.66 16.41 -30.45
N ALA A 10 20.34 16.96 -31.62
CA ALA A 10 20.09 18.40 -31.76
C ALA A 10 18.66 18.76 -32.21
N GLU A 11 17.82 17.80 -32.62
CA GLU A 11 16.47 18.07 -33.15
C GLU A 11 15.33 17.88 -32.14
N ARG A 12 15.62 17.43 -30.90
CA ARG A 12 14.57 17.31 -29.85
C ARG A 12 14.39 18.57 -29.00
N THR A 13 15.16 19.63 -29.27
CA THR A 13 15.23 20.84 -28.43
C THR A 13 14.30 21.99 -28.84
N SER A 14 13.41 21.83 -29.83
CA SER A 14 12.53 22.91 -30.30
C SER A 14 11.05 22.77 -29.92
N ASN A 15 10.64 21.82 -29.07
CA ASN A 15 9.24 21.70 -28.65
C ASN A 15 9.07 21.92 -27.13
N ARG A 16 9.39 23.14 -26.67
CA ARG A 16 9.06 23.61 -25.31
C ARG A 16 7.65 24.20 -25.30
N GLY A 17 6.63 23.36 -25.46
CA GLY A 17 5.29 23.61 -24.92
C GLY A 17 5.21 23.12 -23.46
N PRO A 18 4.22 23.53 -22.66
CA PRO A 18 4.00 22.92 -21.34
C PRO A 18 3.90 21.42 -21.56
N ALA A 19 4.62 20.61 -20.76
CA ALA A 19 4.73 19.17 -20.97
C ALA A 19 3.35 18.53 -21.12
N ALA A 20 2.91 18.35 -22.36
CA ALA A 20 1.57 17.93 -22.71
C ALA A 20 1.53 16.41 -22.71
N ILE A 21 1.80 15.79 -21.55
CA ILE A 21 1.42 14.40 -21.36
C ILE A 21 -0.10 14.45 -21.14
N PRO A 22 -0.92 14.06 -22.13
CA PRO A 22 -2.36 14.09 -21.98
C PRO A 22 -2.74 13.17 -20.82
N GLN A 23 -3.32 13.74 -19.77
CA GLN A 23 -3.85 12.95 -18.68
C GLN A 23 -5.07 12.20 -19.17
N LEU A 24 -5.10 10.89 -18.93
CA LEU A 24 -6.27 10.08 -19.25
C LEU A 24 -7.47 10.55 -18.41
N PRO A 25 -8.71 10.44 -18.94
CA PRO A 25 -9.89 10.73 -18.15
C PRO A 25 -9.92 9.80 -16.93
N ARG A 26 -10.30 10.39 -15.79
CA ARG A 26 -10.48 9.63 -14.56
C ARG A 26 -11.60 8.63 -14.73
N ARG A 27 -11.34 7.39 -14.36
CA ARG A 27 -12.32 6.31 -14.36
C ARG A 27 -12.07 5.39 -13.19
N ARG A 28 -13.12 4.76 -12.68
CA ARG A 28 -12.98 3.60 -11.81
C ARG A 28 -12.46 2.46 -12.65
N VAL A 29 -11.28 1.94 -12.32
CA VAL A 29 -10.68 0.80 -13.00
C VAL A 29 -11.11 -0.45 -12.24
N GLU A 30 -11.62 -1.44 -12.97
CA GLU A 30 -12.02 -2.72 -12.42
C GLU A 30 -11.24 -3.84 -13.11
N ASN A 31 -10.85 -4.85 -12.35
CA ASN A 31 -10.30 -6.08 -12.91
C ASN A 31 -11.45 -6.93 -13.46
N PRO A 32 -11.51 -7.21 -14.78
CA PRO A 32 -12.57 -8.03 -15.35
C PRO A 32 -12.38 -9.53 -15.05
N TYR A 33 -11.20 -9.94 -14.59
CA TYR A 33 -10.88 -11.34 -14.33
C TYR A 33 -11.08 -11.69 -12.85
N PRO A 34 -11.47 -12.94 -12.54
CA PRO A 34 -11.46 -13.42 -11.17
C PRO A 34 -10.03 -13.39 -10.59
N PRO A 35 -9.89 -13.27 -9.25
CA PRO A 35 -8.58 -13.41 -8.61
C PRO A 35 -7.89 -14.72 -9.01
N MET A 36 -6.59 -14.66 -9.29
CA MET A 36 -5.82 -15.86 -9.61
C MET A 36 -5.69 -16.73 -8.36
N ALA A 37 -6.25 -17.94 -8.42
CA ALA A 37 -6.18 -18.91 -7.33
C ALA A 37 -4.84 -19.67 -7.37
N LEU A 38 -3.77 -19.00 -6.93
CA LEU A 38 -2.42 -19.58 -6.89
C LEU A 38 -2.25 -20.65 -5.81
N LEU A 39 -3.08 -20.61 -4.77
CA LEU A 39 -3.07 -21.54 -3.63
C LEU A 39 -4.38 -22.31 -3.59
N SER A 40 -4.32 -23.59 -3.21
CA SER A 40 -5.51 -24.38 -2.91
C SER A 40 -6.19 -23.92 -1.62
N ALA A 41 -7.47 -24.27 -1.44
CA ALA A 41 -8.20 -23.96 -0.22
C ALA A 41 -7.50 -24.50 1.05
N GLY A 42 -6.95 -25.71 1.00
CA GLY A 42 -6.20 -26.29 2.12
C GLY A 42 -4.88 -25.56 2.41
N GLN A 43 -4.21 -25.02 1.39
CA GLN A 43 -3.01 -24.20 1.59
C GLN A 43 -3.33 -22.85 2.22
N ILE A 44 -4.44 -22.22 1.82
CA ILE A 44 -4.93 -20.98 2.44
C ILE A 44 -5.27 -21.24 3.93
N GLU A 45 -5.98 -22.33 4.21
CA GLU A 45 -6.32 -22.71 5.58
C GLU A 45 -5.07 -22.98 6.43
N ALA A 46 -4.06 -23.66 5.87
CA ALA A 46 -2.80 -23.88 6.57
C ALA A 46 -2.09 -22.56 6.94
N ILE A 47 -2.08 -21.58 6.03
CA ILE A 47 -1.53 -20.23 6.32
C ILE A 47 -2.35 -19.53 7.41
N HIS A 48 -3.69 -19.64 7.36
CA HIS A 48 -4.56 -19.06 8.37
C HIS A 48 -4.27 -19.65 9.76
N GLN A 49 -4.24 -20.99 9.89
CA GLN A 49 -3.96 -21.66 11.16
C GLN A 49 -2.56 -21.33 11.69
N ALA A 50 -1.54 -21.26 10.83
CA ALA A 50 -0.19 -20.86 11.22
C ALA A 50 -0.16 -19.40 11.72
N SER A 51 -0.91 -18.50 11.07
CA SER A 51 -1.03 -17.09 11.50
C SER A 51 -1.70 -16.98 12.86
N MET A 52 -2.77 -17.75 13.12
CA MET A 52 -3.43 -17.78 14.44
C MET A 52 -2.49 -18.31 15.52
N HIS A 53 -1.75 -19.39 15.22
CA HIS A 53 -0.77 -19.93 16.15
C HIS A 53 0.31 -18.89 16.52
N ILE A 54 0.78 -18.10 15.56
CA ILE A 54 1.73 -17.00 15.80
C ILE A 54 1.13 -15.96 16.75
N LEU A 55 -0.06 -15.44 16.44
CA LEU A 55 -0.70 -14.40 17.24
C LEU A 55 -1.02 -14.85 18.67
N GLU A 56 -1.43 -16.11 18.85
CA GLU A 56 -1.82 -16.67 20.14
C GLU A 56 -0.63 -16.97 21.05
N ASN A 57 0.42 -17.59 20.49
CA ASN A 57 1.49 -18.21 21.29
C ASN A 57 2.75 -17.34 21.36
N PHE A 58 3.05 -16.58 20.30
CA PHE A 58 4.23 -15.72 20.23
C PHE A 58 3.87 -14.24 20.35
N GLY A 59 2.72 -13.83 19.78
CA GLY A 59 2.24 -12.47 19.81
C GLY A 59 2.99 -11.52 18.88
N ILE A 60 2.74 -10.23 19.04
CA ILE A 60 3.35 -9.14 18.29
C ILE A 60 3.83 -8.05 19.24
N GLU A 61 4.94 -7.38 18.91
CA GLU A 61 5.42 -6.24 19.67
C GLU A 61 4.64 -4.97 19.31
N VAL A 62 4.16 -4.26 20.32
CA VAL A 62 3.37 -3.03 20.19
C VAL A 62 3.97 -1.93 21.06
N MET A 63 4.78 -1.07 20.43
CA MET A 63 5.57 -0.02 21.12
C MET A 63 4.77 1.20 21.59
N SER A 64 3.44 1.12 21.61
CA SER A 64 2.56 2.23 22.03
C SER A 64 1.79 1.85 23.28
N ALA A 65 2.09 2.53 24.39
CA ALA A 65 1.40 2.32 25.67
C ALA A 65 -0.13 2.43 25.53
N ARG A 66 -0.60 3.39 24.72
CA ARG A 66 -2.04 3.54 24.43
C ARG A 66 -2.61 2.32 23.69
N ALA A 67 -1.87 1.75 22.74
CA ALA A 67 -2.31 0.58 22.01
C ALA A 67 -2.30 -0.68 22.89
N LEU A 68 -1.26 -0.85 23.73
CA LEU A 68 -1.20 -1.91 24.74
C LEU A 68 -2.44 -1.90 25.64
N SER A 69 -2.81 -0.73 26.18
CA SER A 69 -4.03 -0.61 26.99
C SER A 69 -5.33 -0.90 26.23
N LEU A 70 -5.37 -0.64 24.91
CA LEU A 70 -6.54 -0.98 24.08
C LEU A 70 -6.67 -2.49 23.91
N PHE A 71 -5.56 -3.18 23.63
CA PHE A 71 -5.52 -4.63 23.50
C PHE A 71 -5.88 -5.32 24.81
N GLU A 72 -5.32 -4.86 25.93
CA GLU A 72 -5.63 -5.40 27.26
C GLU A 72 -7.11 -5.26 27.60
N ARG A 73 -7.71 -4.07 27.35
CA ARG A 73 -9.16 -3.87 27.53
C ARG A 73 -10.02 -4.74 26.61
N ALA A 74 -9.53 -5.07 25.42
CA ALA A 74 -10.21 -5.99 24.52
C ALA A 74 -10.07 -7.47 24.94
N GLY A 75 -9.26 -7.77 25.95
CA GLY A 75 -9.04 -9.12 26.49
C GLY A 75 -7.78 -9.82 25.98
N ALA A 76 -6.89 -9.10 25.29
CA ALA A 76 -5.62 -9.67 24.83
C ALA A 76 -4.66 -9.84 26.01
N LYS A 77 -3.75 -10.81 25.92
CA LYS A 77 -2.70 -10.99 26.92
C LYS A 77 -1.57 -10.02 26.60
N VAL A 78 -1.34 -9.05 27.48
CA VAL A 78 -0.35 -8.00 27.27
C VAL A 78 0.76 -8.12 28.30
N ASP A 79 2.00 -8.17 27.83
CA ASP A 79 3.19 -7.97 28.65
C ASP A 79 3.73 -6.56 28.41
N HIS A 80 3.55 -5.68 29.41
CA HIS A 80 4.00 -4.29 29.33
C HIS A 80 5.52 -4.14 29.44
N GLY A 81 6.23 -5.13 29.99
CA GLY A 81 7.69 -5.11 30.10
C GLY A 81 8.37 -5.41 28.76
N SER A 82 7.89 -6.42 28.04
CA SER A 82 8.38 -6.76 26.69
C SER A 82 7.61 -6.07 25.56
N MET A 83 6.56 -5.30 25.88
CA MET A 83 5.63 -4.70 24.91
C MET A 83 4.98 -5.73 23.97
N ASN A 84 4.86 -6.98 24.40
CA ASN A 84 4.30 -8.07 23.59
C ASN A 84 2.80 -8.23 23.83
N VAL A 85 2.04 -8.38 22.75
CA VAL A 85 0.59 -8.61 22.75
C VAL A 85 0.30 -9.96 22.11
N ARG A 86 -0.33 -10.86 22.86
CA ARG A 86 -0.86 -12.14 22.36
C ARG A 86 -2.37 -12.05 22.17
N ILE A 87 -2.82 -12.35 20.95
CA ILE A 87 -4.20 -12.16 20.48
C ILE A 87 -4.81 -13.54 20.23
N ASP A 88 -5.96 -13.81 20.86
CA ASP A 88 -6.71 -15.06 20.70
C ASP A 88 -7.41 -15.12 19.32
N ARG A 89 -7.53 -16.31 18.71
CA ARG A 89 -8.24 -16.48 17.42
C ARG A 89 -9.68 -15.95 17.45
N GLY A 90 -10.40 -16.13 18.56
CA GLY A 90 -11.77 -15.65 18.71
C GLY A 90 -11.83 -14.12 18.68
N MET A 91 -10.79 -13.44 19.19
CA MET A 91 -10.67 -11.99 19.08
C MET A 91 -10.43 -11.55 17.63
N VAL A 92 -9.62 -12.29 16.88
CA VAL A 92 -9.40 -12.01 15.46
C VAL A 92 -10.69 -12.20 14.67
N GLU A 93 -11.40 -13.32 14.89
CA GLU A 93 -12.68 -13.61 14.23
C GLU A 93 -13.74 -12.55 14.54
N GLU A 94 -13.88 -12.15 15.81
CA GLU A 94 -14.83 -11.11 16.20
C GLU A 94 -14.47 -9.75 15.60
N ALA A 95 -13.18 -9.39 15.58
CA ALA A 95 -12.73 -8.17 14.92
C ALA A 95 -13.05 -8.19 13.42
N LEU A 96 -12.83 -9.31 12.73
CA LEU A 96 -13.11 -9.47 11.31
C LEU A 96 -14.61 -9.30 10.99
N ARG A 97 -15.53 -9.72 11.86
CA ARG A 97 -16.98 -9.53 11.66
C ARG A 97 -17.38 -8.05 11.55
N SER A 98 -16.64 -7.16 12.19
CA SER A 98 -16.88 -5.72 12.11
C SER A 98 -16.38 -5.07 10.81
N THR A 99 -15.61 -5.81 10.02
CA THR A 99 -14.99 -5.27 8.80
C THR A 99 -15.95 -5.24 7.62
N ARG A 100 -15.75 -4.28 6.72
CA ARG A 100 -16.52 -4.17 5.47
C ARG A 100 -15.66 -4.68 4.32
N SER A 101 -16.26 -5.48 3.44
CA SER A 101 -15.60 -5.96 2.22
C SER A 101 -15.34 -4.84 1.19
N THR A 102 -16.09 -3.74 1.28
CA THR A 102 -15.92 -2.54 0.45
C THR A 102 -16.22 -1.27 1.23
N TYR A 103 -15.58 -0.17 0.87
CA TYR A 103 -15.89 1.15 1.40
C TYR A 103 -15.46 2.26 0.41
N THR A 104 -16.04 3.45 0.57
CA THR A 104 -15.70 4.62 -0.24
C THR A 104 -14.91 5.60 0.61
N LEU A 105 -13.69 5.93 0.19
CA LEU A 105 -12.92 7.04 0.74
C LEU A 105 -13.44 8.34 0.12
N MET A 106 -14.00 9.21 0.95
CA MET A 106 -14.62 10.46 0.52
C MET A 106 -13.62 11.63 0.63
N PRO A 107 -13.18 12.22 -0.50
CA PRO A 107 -12.30 13.39 -0.49
C PRO A 107 -13.11 14.69 -0.41
N ARG A 108 -12.40 15.82 -0.28
CA ARG A 108 -13.00 17.17 -0.27
C ARG A 108 -13.83 17.48 -1.53
N ASN A 109 -13.43 16.98 -2.69
CA ASN A 109 -14.21 17.07 -3.93
C ASN A 109 -14.91 15.74 -4.18
N PRO A 110 -16.22 15.61 -3.95
CA PRO A 110 -16.95 14.35 -4.07
C PRO A 110 -16.84 13.66 -5.44
N ASN A 111 -16.56 14.41 -6.52
CA ASN A 111 -16.33 13.86 -7.86
C ASN A 111 -15.07 12.98 -7.95
N ASN A 112 -14.24 12.99 -6.90
CA ASN A 112 -13.00 12.22 -6.80
C ASN A 112 -13.11 11.06 -5.80
N ALA A 113 -14.32 10.66 -5.41
CA ALA A 113 -14.53 9.55 -4.49
C ALA A 113 -13.80 8.28 -4.94
N ILE A 114 -13.12 7.61 -4.01
CA ILE A 114 -12.30 6.43 -4.26
C ILE A 114 -13.00 5.21 -3.66
N HIS A 115 -13.28 4.21 -4.48
CA HIS A 115 -13.88 2.96 -4.00
C HIS A 115 -12.78 1.93 -3.70
N LEU A 116 -12.82 1.33 -2.51
CA LEU A 116 -11.85 0.34 -2.04
C LEU A 116 -12.56 -1.00 -1.81
N GLY A 117 -11.98 -2.06 -2.37
CA GLY A 117 -12.51 -3.43 -2.30
C GLY A 117 -13.12 -3.93 -3.60
N GLY A 118 -13.59 -5.18 -3.57
CA GLY A 118 -14.10 -5.89 -4.74
C GLY A 118 -13.04 -6.04 -5.84
N SER A 119 -13.45 -5.80 -7.08
CA SER A 119 -12.56 -5.81 -8.26
C SER A 119 -11.91 -4.45 -8.55
N THR A 120 -12.10 -3.44 -7.70
CA THR A 120 -11.58 -2.08 -7.97
C THR A 120 -10.07 -2.04 -7.86
N ILE A 121 -9.41 -1.51 -8.89
CA ILE A 121 -7.98 -1.22 -8.89
C ILE A 121 -7.80 0.28 -8.68
N ASN A 122 -7.05 0.63 -7.64
CA ASN A 122 -6.68 2.01 -7.34
C ASN A 122 -5.18 2.19 -7.55
N PHE A 123 -4.82 3.23 -8.30
CA PHE A 123 -3.43 3.64 -8.51
C PHE A 123 -3.11 4.79 -7.55
N THR A 124 -2.02 4.66 -6.81
CA THR A 124 -1.53 5.67 -5.87
C THR A 124 -0.10 6.05 -6.18
N LEU A 125 0.35 7.14 -5.57
CA LEU A 125 1.74 7.59 -5.63
C LEU A 125 2.60 6.78 -4.67
N VAL A 126 3.89 6.73 -4.97
CA VAL A 126 4.90 6.21 -4.03
C VAL A 126 4.96 7.12 -2.80
N ALA A 127 5.08 6.52 -1.61
CA ALA A 127 5.20 7.23 -0.35
C ALA A 127 6.47 6.80 0.38
N GLY A 128 7.26 7.76 0.87
CA GLY A 128 8.44 7.49 1.70
C GLY A 128 9.84 7.69 1.08
N PRO A 129 10.06 7.75 -0.26
CA PRO A 129 11.40 8.01 -0.78
C PRO A 129 11.97 9.35 -0.29
N PRO A 130 13.15 9.37 0.35
CA PRO A 130 13.79 10.63 0.76
C PRO A 130 14.54 11.31 -0.40
N ASN A 131 14.60 10.66 -1.56
CA ASN A 131 15.35 11.11 -2.73
C ASN A 131 14.47 11.11 -3.97
N VAL A 132 14.77 12.00 -4.90
CA VAL A 132 14.14 12.14 -6.20
C VAL A 132 15.22 11.96 -7.28
N HIS A 133 14.83 11.48 -8.45
CA HIS A 133 15.70 11.36 -9.62
C HIS A 133 15.02 11.97 -10.84
N ASP A 134 15.68 12.97 -11.43
CA ASP A 134 15.20 13.62 -12.66
C ASP A 134 16.31 13.63 -13.74
N MET A 135 15.92 13.94 -14.99
CA MET A 135 16.83 13.91 -16.14
C MET A 135 17.76 15.13 -16.23
N GLU A 136 17.53 16.17 -15.43
CA GLU A 136 18.28 17.43 -15.49
C GLU A 136 19.38 17.49 -14.42
N ARG A 137 19.07 17.02 -13.22
CA ARG A 137 19.86 17.15 -11.98
C ARG A 137 20.31 15.80 -11.42
N GLY A 138 19.79 14.68 -11.94
CA GLY A 138 20.12 13.34 -11.46
C GLY A 138 19.51 13.02 -10.09
N ARG A 139 20.17 12.16 -9.30
CA ARG A 139 19.70 11.75 -7.96
C ARG A 139 20.03 12.83 -6.92
N ARG A 140 19.03 13.22 -6.13
CA ARG A 140 19.17 14.20 -5.04
C ARG A 140 18.17 13.94 -3.92
N ALA A 141 18.35 14.61 -2.78
CA ALA A 141 17.33 14.65 -1.73
C ALA A 141 16.03 15.30 -2.25
N GLY A 142 14.89 14.76 -1.85
CA GLY A 142 13.58 15.31 -2.16
C GLY A 142 13.31 16.59 -1.38
N ASN A 143 12.54 17.50 -1.96
CA ASN A 143 12.04 18.72 -1.32
C ASN A 143 10.53 18.89 -1.59
N LEU A 144 9.94 20.00 -1.14
CA LEU A 144 8.49 20.23 -1.23
C LEU A 144 7.98 20.47 -2.67
N ASP A 145 8.82 20.96 -3.58
CA ASP A 145 8.43 21.24 -4.96
C ASP A 145 8.40 19.98 -5.83
N ASP A 146 8.99 18.87 -5.36
CA ASP A 146 9.02 17.57 -6.04
C ASP A 146 7.73 16.77 -5.83
#